data_AF-A0A2P4YH26-F1
#
_entry.id   AF-A0A2P4YH26-F1
#
_cell.length_a   1.000
_cell.length_b   1.000
_cell.length_c   1.000
_cell.angle_alpha   90.00
_cell.angle_beta   90.00
_cell.angle_gamma   90.00
#
_symmetry.space_group_name_H-M   'P 1'
#
loop_
_entity.id
_entity.type
_entity.pdbx_description
1 polymer ?
#
loop_
_entity_poly.entity_id
_entity_poly.type
_entity_poly.pdbx_seq_one_letter_code
_entity_poly.pdbx_strand_id
1 'polypeptide(L)'
;MLLSVAIAVLLQLVVTRECVSQTVPLYDVQGFFVDLMTHEDRARLRACPCPNSGDLITSLCLPVDFAGKKPRKEVFAFSVAADDRWKHYDWDQCQLTTVAWNEDKELLCHAHSKGVKVVVKHNFDDVDQLCNITARNEWIQVGGLMMH
;
A
#
# COMPACT_ATOMS: atom_id res chain seq x y z
N MET A 1 -10.98 53.40 -8.51
CA MET A 1 -10.32 52.31 -9.28
C MET A 1 -9.21 51.62 -8.50
N LEU A 2 -8.30 52.35 -7.83
CA LEU A 2 -7.21 51.74 -7.04
C LEU A 2 -7.69 50.93 -5.81
N LEU A 3 -8.76 51.39 -5.14
CA LEU A 3 -9.36 50.67 -3.99
C LEU A 3 -10.01 49.33 -4.38
N SER A 4 -10.59 49.26 -5.58
CA SER A 4 -11.27 48.07 -6.11
C SER A 4 -10.29 46.96 -6.48
N VAL A 5 -9.10 47.34 -6.98
CA VAL A 5 -8.03 46.41 -7.32
C VAL A 5 -7.38 45.83 -6.06
N ALA A 6 -7.22 46.63 -5.01
CA ALA A 6 -6.66 46.16 -3.74
C ALA A 6 -7.53 45.08 -3.06
N ILE A 7 -8.85 45.23 -3.10
CA ILE A 7 -9.80 44.26 -2.54
C ILE A 7 -9.78 42.95 -3.34
N ALA A 8 -9.70 43.02 -4.68
CA ALA A 8 -9.62 41.83 -5.53
C ALA A 8 -8.31 41.04 -5.35
N VAL A 9 -7.19 41.73 -5.13
CA VAL A 9 -5.88 41.10 -4.83
C VAL A 9 -5.88 40.46 -3.45
N LEU A 10 -6.50 41.10 -2.44
CA LEU A 10 -6.65 40.53 -1.10
C LEU A 10 -7.54 39.27 -1.09
N LEU A 11 -8.61 39.23 -1.89
CA LEU A 11 -9.47 38.05 -2.01
C LEU A 11 -8.80 36.86 -2.72
N GLN A 12 -7.88 37.10 -3.65
CA GLN A 12 -7.11 36.04 -4.33
C GLN A 12 -6.03 35.42 -3.44
N LEU A 13 -5.50 36.18 -2.47
CA LEU A 13 -4.49 35.69 -1.52
C LEU A 13 -5.07 34.81 -0.39
N VAL A 14 -6.38 34.86 -0.15
CA VAL A 14 -7.06 34.06 0.90
C VAL A 14 -7.42 32.64 0.43
N VAL A 15 -7.46 32.40 -0.89
CA VAL A 15 -7.70 31.06 -1.46
C VAL A 15 -6.37 30.37 -1.76
N THR A 16 -5.43 30.39 -0.81
CA THR A 16 -4.44 29.33 -0.76
C THR A 16 -5.18 28.09 -0.31
N ARG A 17 -5.47 27.18 -1.26
CA ARG A 17 -5.82 25.79 -0.92
C ARG A 17 -4.71 25.30 0.00
N GLU A 18 -5.00 25.21 1.30
CA GLU A 18 -4.17 24.43 2.19
C GLU A 18 -4.18 23.01 1.61
N CYS A 19 -3.06 22.59 1.01
CA CYS A 19 -2.80 21.17 0.90
C CYS A 19 -2.75 20.67 2.33
N VAL A 20 -3.88 20.15 2.81
CA VAL A 20 -3.90 19.35 4.04
C VAL A 20 -3.04 18.14 3.73
N SER A 21 -1.76 18.26 4.07
CA SER A 21 -0.85 17.13 4.13
C SER A 21 -1.34 16.28 5.29
N GLN A 22 -2.12 15.25 4.97
CA GLN A 22 -2.49 14.25 5.95
C GLN A 22 -1.23 13.42 6.21
N THR A 23 -0.50 13.75 7.27
CA THR A 23 0.55 12.88 7.78
C THR A 23 -0.12 11.66 8.39
N VAL A 24 -0.07 10.53 7.69
CA VAL A 24 -0.40 9.23 8.28
C VAL A 24 0.72 8.92 9.28
N PRO A 25 0.42 8.77 10.58
CA PRO A 25 1.46 8.46 11.55
C PRO A 25 2.08 7.10 11.19
N LEU A 26 3.35 7.13 10.77
CA LEU A 26 4.20 5.96 10.75
C LEU A 26 4.76 5.77 12.17
N TYR A 27 4.56 4.57 12.68
CA TYR A 27 4.77 4.08 14.03
C TYR A 27 6.09 4.54 14.68
N ASP A 28 6.01 4.79 15.99
CA ASP A 28 7.07 5.37 16.84
C ASP A 28 8.22 4.39 17.15
N VAL A 29 9.41 4.94 17.34
CA VAL A 29 10.75 4.31 17.42
C VAL A 29 10.95 3.48 18.70
N GLN A 30 9.92 3.30 19.53
CA GLN A 30 10.08 2.90 20.92
C GLN A 30 9.74 1.43 21.24
N GLY A 31 9.33 0.62 20.25
CA GLY A 31 9.35 -0.84 20.38
C GLY A 31 8.54 -1.44 21.53
N PHE A 32 7.47 -0.76 21.98
CA PHE A 32 6.59 -1.26 23.03
C PHE A 32 5.34 -1.91 22.41
N PHE A 33 5.29 -3.24 22.43
CA PHE A 33 4.10 -4.02 22.08
C PHE A 33 3.14 -4.06 23.29
N VAL A 34 2.21 -3.11 23.38
CA VAL A 34 0.95 -3.31 24.14
C VAL A 34 -0.20 -2.52 23.49
N ASP A 35 -0.97 -3.22 22.66
CA ASP A 35 -2.45 -3.21 22.66
C ASP A 35 -3.25 -1.96 22.21
N LEU A 36 -2.87 -1.34 21.09
CA LEU A 36 -3.87 -0.61 20.31
C LEU A 36 -3.78 -0.97 18.83
N MET A 37 -4.13 -2.23 18.52
CA MET A 37 -4.54 -2.56 17.15
C MET A 37 -5.59 -1.55 16.72
N THR A 38 -5.32 -0.85 15.63
CA THR A 38 -6.26 0.13 15.09
C THR A 38 -7.56 -0.58 14.68
N HIS A 39 -8.64 0.18 14.49
CA HIS A 39 -9.85 -0.38 13.90
C HIS A 39 -9.53 -1.03 12.54
N GLU A 40 -8.64 -0.43 11.76
CA GLU A 40 -8.22 -0.93 10.45
C GLU A 40 -7.46 -2.26 10.58
N ASP A 41 -6.53 -2.37 11.51
CA ASP A 41 -5.81 -3.62 11.77
C ASP A 41 -6.79 -4.74 12.12
N ARG A 42 -7.75 -4.48 13.01
CA ARG A 42 -8.76 -5.46 13.38
C ARG A 42 -9.65 -5.87 12.19
N ALA A 43 -9.95 -4.95 11.27
CA ALA A 43 -10.68 -5.28 10.05
C ALA A 43 -9.85 -6.16 9.10
N ARG A 44 -8.56 -5.83 8.90
CA ARG A 44 -7.62 -6.62 8.09
C ARG A 44 -7.45 -8.04 8.62
N LEU A 45 -7.32 -8.19 9.94
CA LEU A 45 -7.22 -9.51 10.58
C LEU A 45 -8.46 -10.38 10.34
N ARG A 46 -9.67 -9.78 10.31
CA ARG A 46 -10.92 -10.51 10.06
C ARG A 46 -11.10 -10.92 8.60
N ALA A 47 -10.59 -10.13 7.66
CA ALA A 47 -10.67 -10.40 6.22
C ALA A 47 -9.46 -11.20 5.70
N CYS A 48 -8.55 -11.60 6.60
CA CYS A 48 -7.29 -12.24 6.24
C CYS A 48 -7.52 -13.57 5.49
N PRO A 49 -7.02 -13.73 4.25
CA PRO A 49 -7.21 -14.96 3.47
C PRO A 49 -6.27 -16.10 3.90
N CYS A 50 -5.39 -15.88 4.86
CA CYS A 50 -4.38 -16.87 5.26
C CYS A 50 -4.96 -17.95 6.18
N PRO A 51 -4.61 -19.24 5.96
CA PRO A 51 -5.22 -20.36 6.68
C PRO A 51 -4.97 -20.29 8.19
N ASN A 52 -6.05 -20.39 8.97
CA ASN A 52 -6.04 -20.28 10.42
C ASN A 52 -5.36 -21.49 11.09
N SER A 53 -4.10 -21.35 11.47
CA SER A 53 -3.49 -22.24 12.47
C SER A 53 -2.46 -21.48 13.32
N GLY A 54 -2.96 -20.72 14.30
CA GLY A 54 -2.17 -20.10 15.39
C GLY A 54 -2.03 -18.58 15.31
N ASP A 55 -1.71 -17.97 16.46
CA ASP A 55 -1.59 -16.52 16.65
C ASP A 55 -0.52 -15.86 15.74
N LEU A 56 0.44 -16.65 15.26
CA LEU A 56 1.52 -16.23 14.36
C LEU A 56 1.05 -15.99 12.91
N ILE A 57 -0.06 -16.62 12.49
CA ILE A 57 -0.59 -16.48 11.11
C ILE A 57 -1.47 -15.24 11.00
N THR A 58 -2.18 -14.87 12.07
CA THR A 58 -3.00 -13.65 12.10
C THR A 58 -2.13 -12.40 11.90
N SER A 59 -0.92 -12.37 12.47
CA SER A 59 0.02 -11.26 12.25
C SER A 59 0.52 -11.11 10.81
N LEU A 60 0.32 -12.12 9.93
CA LEU A 60 0.67 -11.99 8.51
C LEU A 60 -0.19 -10.96 7.80
N CYS A 61 -1.37 -10.64 8.31
CA CYS A 61 -2.25 -9.64 7.72
C CYS A 61 -2.07 -8.24 8.33
N LEU A 62 -1.08 -8.07 9.21
CA LEU A 62 -0.65 -6.76 9.70
C LEU A 62 0.42 -6.18 8.78
N PRO A 63 0.63 -4.84 8.81
CA PRO A 63 1.71 -4.21 8.06
C PRO A 63 3.05 -4.88 8.36
N VAL A 64 3.78 -5.25 7.30
CA VAL A 64 5.12 -5.81 7.45
C VAL A 64 6.03 -4.76 8.06
N ASP A 65 6.46 -5.00 9.30
CA ASP A 65 7.28 -4.05 10.05
C ASP A 65 8.77 -4.15 9.69
N PHE A 66 9.34 -2.98 9.43
CA PHE A 66 10.77 -2.78 9.20
C PHE A 66 11.40 -1.90 10.29
N ALA A 67 10.60 -1.35 11.21
CA ALA A 67 11.09 -0.62 12.37
C ALA A 67 12.03 -1.51 13.20
N GLY A 68 13.14 -0.93 13.64
CA GLY A 68 14.19 -1.68 14.36
C GLY A 68 15.06 -2.60 13.50
N LYS A 69 14.75 -2.83 12.22
CA LYS A 69 15.66 -3.54 11.30
C LYS A 69 16.74 -2.59 10.80
N LYS A 70 17.97 -3.08 10.66
CA LYS A 70 19.06 -2.31 10.04
C LYS A 70 18.65 -1.91 8.62
N PRO A 71 19.03 -0.70 8.14
CA PRO A 71 18.87 -0.33 6.74
C PRO A 71 19.44 -1.43 5.85
N ARG A 72 18.59 -2.02 5.01
CA ARG A 72 18.94 -3.10 4.10
C ARG A 72 18.61 -2.68 2.67
N LYS A 73 19.31 -3.26 1.70
CA LYS A 73 18.95 -3.11 0.29
C LYS A 73 17.55 -3.68 0.08
N GLU A 74 16.69 -2.92 -0.57
CA GLU A 74 15.39 -3.42 -1.04
C GLU A 74 15.60 -4.17 -2.36
N VAL A 75 15.09 -5.39 -2.44
CA VAL A 75 15.08 -6.18 -3.67
C VAL A 75 13.63 -6.46 -4.04
N PHE A 76 13.30 -6.11 -5.27
CA PHE A 76 11.97 -6.20 -5.83
C PHE A 76 11.94 -7.35 -6.83
N ALA A 77 10.99 -8.27 -6.65
CA ALA A 77 10.65 -9.24 -7.69
C ALA A 77 9.32 -8.87 -8.32
N PHE A 78 9.23 -9.03 -9.62
CA PHE A 78 7.99 -8.87 -10.38
C PHE A 78 7.93 -9.94 -11.46
N SER A 79 6.73 -10.45 -11.74
CA SER A 79 6.49 -11.31 -12.88
C SER A 79 5.53 -10.65 -13.86
N VAL A 80 5.81 -10.93 -15.13
CA VAL A 80 4.90 -10.59 -16.23
C VAL A 80 3.90 -11.70 -16.52
N ALA A 81 4.15 -12.94 -16.06
CA ALA A 81 3.21 -14.04 -16.23
C ALA A 81 2.37 -14.27 -14.97
N ALA A 82 1.17 -14.81 -15.19
CA ALA A 82 0.18 -15.13 -14.17
C ALA A 82 0.32 -16.56 -13.62
N ASP A 83 1.50 -17.18 -13.77
CA ASP A 83 1.78 -18.56 -13.38
C ASP A 83 2.58 -18.65 -12.06
N ASP A 84 2.68 -19.84 -11.46
CA ASP A 84 3.27 -20.06 -10.14
C ASP A 84 4.80 -19.88 -10.04
N ARG A 85 5.42 -19.09 -10.93
CA ARG A 85 6.87 -18.85 -10.93
C ARG A 85 7.38 -18.19 -9.66
N TRP A 86 6.51 -17.50 -8.92
CA TRP A 86 6.82 -16.96 -7.59
C TRP A 86 7.28 -18.04 -6.59
N LYS A 87 6.87 -19.30 -6.77
CA LYS A 87 7.29 -20.43 -5.92
C LYS A 87 8.79 -20.73 -6.04
N HIS A 88 9.44 -20.25 -7.10
CA HIS A 88 10.86 -20.44 -7.37
C HIS A 88 11.71 -19.25 -6.93
N TYR A 89 11.09 -18.22 -6.35
CA TYR A 89 11.84 -17.09 -5.80
C TYR A 89 12.65 -17.52 -4.59
N ASP A 90 13.78 -16.85 -4.41
CA ASP A 90 14.61 -17.05 -3.23
C ASP A 90 14.05 -16.24 -2.06
N TRP A 91 13.14 -16.86 -1.32
CA TRP A 91 12.48 -16.27 -0.16
C TRP A 91 13.36 -16.21 1.08
N ASP A 92 14.38 -17.08 1.18
CA ASP A 92 15.18 -17.28 2.39
C ASP A 92 16.52 -16.53 2.35
N GLN A 93 17.07 -16.17 1.18
CA GLN A 93 18.32 -15.42 1.07
C GLN A 93 18.21 -13.91 1.38
N CYS A 94 17.27 -13.51 2.27
CA CYS A 94 17.18 -12.19 2.92
C CYS A 94 17.13 -10.93 2.02
N GLN A 95 17.17 -11.10 0.70
CA GLN A 95 17.24 -10.00 -0.25
C GLN A 95 15.86 -9.55 -0.66
N LEU A 96 14.95 -10.48 -0.94
CA LEU A 96 13.61 -10.14 -1.38
C LEU A 96 12.87 -9.36 -0.29
N THR A 97 12.52 -8.13 -0.58
CA THR A 97 11.78 -7.25 0.34
C THR A 97 10.37 -6.99 -0.14
N THR A 98 10.16 -7.02 -1.46
CA THR A 98 8.89 -6.68 -2.08
C THR A 98 8.63 -7.54 -3.30
N VAL A 99 7.40 -8.03 -3.47
CA VAL A 99 6.93 -8.71 -4.67
C VAL A 99 5.76 -7.94 -5.26
N ALA A 100 5.82 -7.63 -6.55
CA ALA A 100 4.68 -7.14 -7.31
C ALA A 100 4.01 -8.32 -8.04
N TRP A 101 2.75 -8.60 -7.72
CA TRP A 101 2.03 -9.74 -8.28
C TRP A 101 0.54 -9.44 -8.50
N ASN A 102 -0.11 -10.31 -9.27
CA ASN A 102 -1.57 -10.34 -9.33
C ASN A 102 -2.14 -10.80 -7.99
N GLU A 103 -3.45 -10.68 -7.78
CA GLU A 103 -4.08 -11.17 -6.54
C GLU A 103 -4.01 -12.69 -6.44
N ASP A 104 -3.00 -13.19 -5.76
CA ASP A 104 -2.84 -14.59 -5.38
C ASP A 104 -2.75 -14.68 -3.85
N LYS A 105 -3.77 -15.29 -3.25
CA LYS A 105 -3.89 -15.44 -1.79
C LYS A 105 -2.80 -16.36 -1.23
N GLU A 106 -2.37 -17.38 -1.97
CA GLU A 106 -1.31 -18.30 -1.56
C GLU A 106 0.03 -17.54 -1.49
N LEU A 107 0.32 -16.75 -2.53
CA LEU A 107 1.51 -15.89 -2.57
C LEU A 107 1.50 -14.88 -1.43
N LEU A 108 0.37 -14.18 -1.21
CA LEU A 108 0.26 -13.16 -0.16
C LEU A 108 0.68 -13.72 1.20
N CYS A 109 0.11 -14.88 1.56
CA CYS A 109 0.40 -15.52 2.83
C CYS A 109 1.83 -16.04 2.91
N HIS A 110 2.36 -16.60 1.81
CA HIS A 110 3.75 -17.05 1.77
C HIS A 110 4.72 -15.87 1.93
N ALA A 111 4.53 -14.79 1.18
CA ALA A 111 5.37 -13.60 1.24
C ALA A 111 5.34 -12.95 2.63
N HIS A 112 4.15 -12.79 3.22
CA HIS A 112 4.02 -12.23 4.56
C HIS A 112 4.68 -13.13 5.61
N SER A 113 4.61 -14.46 5.47
CA SER A 113 5.32 -15.39 6.38
C SER A 113 6.85 -15.20 6.38
N LYS A 114 7.37 -14.62 5.30
CA LYS A 114 8.80 -14.30 5.12
C LYS A 114 9.12 -12.83 5.42
N GLY A 115 8.13 -12.03 5.81
CA GLY A 115 8.30 -10.59 6.02
C GLY A 115 8.60 -9.82 4.73
N VAL A 116 8.02 -10.27 3.62
CA VAL A 116 8.09 -9.65 2.30
C VAL A 116 6.80 -8.89 2.02
N LYS A 117 6.91 -7.65 1.54
CA LYS A 117 5.77 -6.82 1.14
C LYS A 117 5.18 -7.32 -0.17
N VAL A 118 3.86 -7.37 -0.28
CA VAL A 118 3.17 -7.63 -1.55
C VAL A 118 2.53 -6.34 -2.05
N VAL A 119 2.77 -6.03 -3.32
CA VAL A 119 2.14 -4.91 -4.03
C VAL A 119 1.29 -5.50 -5.13
N VAL A 120 0.01 -5.13 -5.15
CA VAL A 120 -0.89 -5.53 -6.24
C VAL A 120 -0.45 -4.85 -7.52
N LYS A 121 -0.21 -5.67 -8.54
CA LYS A 121 0.08 -5.21 -9.88
C LYS A 121 -1.23 -4.88 -10.60
N HIS A 122 -1.37 -3.64 -11.06
CA HIS A 122 -2.44 -3.23 -11.96
C HIS A 122 -1.86 -2.71 -13.28
N ASN A 123 -2.56 -3.03 -14.37
CA ASN A 123 -2.30 -2.48 -15.69
C ASN A 123 -3.48 -1.60 -16.11
N PHE A 124 -3.19 -0.56 -16.89
CA PHE A 124 -4.19 0.20 -17.62
C PHE A 124 -4.17 -0.31 -19.06
N ASP A 125 -5.10 -1.19 -19.41
CA ASP A 125 -5.05 -1.90 -20.71
C ASP A 125 -5.29 -0.95 -21.89
N ASP A 126 -6.21 0.02 -21.75
CA ASP A 126 -6.56 1.00 -22.78
C ASP A 126 -5.68 2.26 -22.72
N VAL A 127 -4.37 2.11 -22.92
CA VAL A 127 -3.39 3.21 -22.73
C VAL A 127 -3.71 4.51 -23.50
N ASP A 128 -4.46 4.43 -24.60
CA ASP A 128 -4.97 5.57 -25.37
C ASP A 128 -6.01 6.40 -24.60
N GLN A 129 -6.71 5.79 -23.65
CA GLN A 129 -7.69 6.43 -22.77
C GLN A 129 -7.06 7.03 -21.51
N LEU A 130 -5.75 6.98 -21.32
CA LEU A 130 -5.10 7.49 -20.09
C LEU A 130 -5.36 8.99 -19.86
N CYS A 131 -5.50 9.75 -20.95
CA CYS A 131 -5.83 11.18 -20.92
C CYS A 131 -7.33 11.44 -20.67
N ASN A 132 -8.19 10.42 -20.79
CA ASN A 132 -9.62 10.50 -20.51
C ASN A 132 -9.85 10.43 -18.98
N ILE A 133 -10.34 11.54 -18.42
CA ILE A 133 -10.57 11.67 -16.98
C ILE A 133 -11.60 10.64 -16.48
N THR A 134 -12.66 10.38 -17.26
CA THR A 134 -13.69 9.41 -16.88
C THR A 134 -13.10 8.00 -16.82
N ALA A 135 -12.41 7.58 -17.88
CA ALA A 135 -11.77 6.26 -17.93
C ALA A 135 -10.77 6.06 -16.79
N ARG A 136 -9.97 7.10 -16.47
CA ARG A 136 -9.02 7.05 -15.36
C ARG A 136 -9.71 6.94 -14.00
N ASN A 137 -10.78 7.68 -13.78
CA ASN A 137 -11.53 7.61 -12.53
C ASN A 137 -12.19 6.25 -12.33
N GLU A 138 -12.75 5.68 -13.39
CA GLU A 138 -13.33 4.32 -13.37
C GLU A 138 -12.26 3.28 -13.06
N TRP A 139 -11.10 3.35 -13.74
CA TRP A 139 -9.97 2.45 -13.47
C TRP A 139 -9.46 2.55 -12.02
N ILE A 140 -9.36 3.77 -11.46
CA ILE A 140 -8.98 3.98 -10.05
C ILE A 140 -10.01 3.36 -9.10
N GLN A 141 -11.31 3.49 -9.39
CA GLN A 141 -12.35 2.90 -8.53
C GLN A 141 -12.30 1.38 -8.56
N VAL A 142 -12.11 0.77 -9.72
CA VAL A 142 -11.97 -0.69 -9.85
C VAL A 142 -10.71 -1.20 -9.15
N GLY A 143 -9.56 -0.57 -9.38
CA GLY A 143 -8.31 -0.94 -8.70
C GLY A 143 -8.32 -0.63 -7.18
N GLY A 144 -9.05 0.40 -6.75
CA GLY A 144 -9.23 0.75 -5.34
C GLY A 144 -10.15 -0.20 -4.59
N LEU A 145 -11.20 -0.72 -5.24
CA LEU A 145 -12.12 -1.71 -4.67
C LEU A 145 -11.45 -3.07 -4.43
N MET A 146 -10.37 -3.36 -5.14
CA MET A 146 -9.57 -4.58 -4.98
C MET A 146 -8.59 -4.52 -3.79
N MET A 147 -8.38 -3.34 -3.19
CA MET A 147 -7.51 -3.15 -2.02
C MET A 147 -8.22 -3.29 -0.66
N HIS A 148 -9.50 -3.71 -0.64
CA HIS A 148 -10.31 -3.86 0.57
C HIS A 148 -10.78 -5.29 0.83
#